data_AF-A0A1M6YAW8-F1
#
_entry.id   AF-A0A1M6YAW8-F1
#
_cell.length_a   1.000
_cell.length_b   1.000
_cell.length_c   1.000
_cell.angle_alpha   90.00
_cell.angle_beta   90.00
_cell.angle_gamma   90.00
#
_symmetry.space_group_name_H-M   'P 1'
#
loop_
_entity.id
_entity.type
_entity.pdbx_description
1 polymer ?
#
loop_
_entity_poly.entity_id
_entity_poly.type
_entity_poly.pdbx_seq_one_letter_code
_entity_poly.pdbx_strand_id
1 'polypeptide(L)'
;MKQHAPPITNLVELVVAPAAIERALGVYEQLHPQDPSVILQARKILTQHIYGMIDQGEQDEQRLTVGGLARLKAVERDHAIKSARGEPKNAGKSNASSPA
;
A
#
# COMPACT_ATOMS: atom_id res chain seq x y z
N MET A 1 -19.45 37.41 -15.02
CA MET A 1 -18.42 36.59 -14.36
C MET A 1 -18.91 35.15 -14.39
N LYS A 2 -18.36 34.31 -15.27
CA LYS A 2 -18.81 32.91 -15.42
C LYS A 2 -18.19 32.13 -14.27
N GLN A 3 -19.02 31.67 -13.33
CA GLN A 3 -18.56 30.77 -12.29
C GLN A 3 -18.14 29.46 -12.96
N HIS A 4 -16.82 29.24 -13.07
CA HIS A 4 -16.30 27.92 -13.34
C HIS A 4 -16.43 27.13 -12.04
N ALA A 5 -17.50 26.33 -11.94
CA ALA A 5 -17.53 25.27 -10.95
C ALA A 5 -16.28 24.40 -11.20
N PRO A 6 -15.43 24.14 -10.19
CA PRO A 6 -14.29 23.27 -10.36
C PRO A 6 -14.81 21.90 -10.82
N PRO A 7 -14.18 21.28 -11.83
CA PRO A 7 -14.61 19.96 -12.29
C PRO A 7 -14.58 19.00 -11.10
N ILE A 8 -15.61 18.16 -10.96
CA ILE A 8 -15.79 17.25 -9.81
C ILE A 8 -14.56 16.36 -9.59
N THR A 9 -13.82 16.03 -10.66
CA THR A 9 -12.51 15.37 -10.61
C THR A 9 -11.51 16.08 -9.68
N ASN A 10 -11.49 17.41 -9.67
CA ASN A 10 -10.61 18.18 -8.80
C ASN A 10 -10.99 18.03 -7.31
N LEU A 11 -12.26 17.82 -6.97
CA LEU A 11 -12.68 17.56 -5.59
C LEU A 11 -12.33 16.14 -5.14
N VAL A 12 -12.47 15.16 -6.04
CA VAL A 12 -12.11 13.76 -5.76
C VAL A 12 -10.60 13.66 -5.52
N GLU A 13 -9.78 14.27 -6.38
CA GLU A 13 -8.33 14.29 -6.23
C GLU A 13 -7.86 15.04 -4.97
N LEU A 14 -8.47 16.18 -4.65
CA LEU A 14 -8.02 17.03 -3.55
C LEU A 14 -8.53 16.61 -2.17
N VAL A 15 -9.67 15.90 -2.09
CA VAL A 15 -10.34 15.57 -0.83
C VAL A 15 -10.49 14.07 -0.64
N VAL A 16 -11.06 13.38 -1.63
CA VAL A 16 -11.39 11.96 -1.51
C VAL A 16 -10.14 11.08 -1.58
N ALA A 17 -9.21 11.38 -2.49
CA ALA A 17 -7.98 10.60 -2.64
C ALA A 17 -7.11 10.61 -1.36
N PRO A 18 -6.82 11.77 -0.73
CA PRO A 18 -6.11 11.81 0.53
C PRO A 18 -6.85 11.06 1.64
N ALA A 19 -8.18 11.23 1.74
CA ALA A 19 -8.98 10.53 2.75
C ALA A 19 -8.91 9.00 2.58
N ALA A 20 -9.06 8.49 1.35
CA ALA A 20 -8.95 7.06 1.04
C ALA A 20 -7.55 6.49 1.32
N ILE A 21 -6.48 7.27 1.03
CA ILE A 21 -5.10 6.87 1.34
C ILE A 21 -4.92 6.71 2.85
N GLU A 22 -5.31 7.70 3.65
CA GLU A 22 -5.17 7.67 5.11
C GLU A 22 -6.01 6.54 5.73
N ARG A 23 -7.24 6.33 5.22
CA ARG A 23 -8.10 5.22 5.66
C ARG A 23 -7.48 3.85 5.36
N ALA A 24 -6.95 3.66 4.15
CA ALA A 24 -6.28 2.42 3.77
C ALA A 24 -5.01 2.19 4.61
N LEU A 25 -4.20 3.23 4.85
CA LEU A 25 -3.02 3.14 5.72
C LEU A 25 -3.38 2.77 7.15
N GLY A 26 -4.39 3.43 7.72
CA GLY A 26 -4.82 3.14 9.09
C GLY A 26 -5.28 1.70 9.27
N VAL A 27 -6.00 1.14 8.28
CA VAL A 27 -6.37 -0.29 8.29
C VAL A 27 -5.13 -1.17 8.14
N TYR A 28 -4.21 -0.82 7.24
CA TYR A 28 -2.98 -1.57 7.01
C TYR A 28 -2.09 -1.66 8.26
N GLU A 29 -1.94 -0.56 8.99
CA GLU A 29 -1.22 -0.48 10.27
C GLU A 29 -1.88 -1.29 11.39
N GLN A 30 -3.22 -1.35 11.42
CA GLN A 30 -3.95 -2.12 12.43
C GLN A 30 -3.79 -3.63 12.27
N LEU A 31 -3.53 -4.12 11.05
CA LEU A 31 -3.38 -5.55 10.80
C LEU A 31 -2.10 -6.10 11.44
N HIS A 32 -0.98 -5.37 11.37
CA HIS A 32 0.28 -5.74 11.99
C HIS A 32 1.14 -4.52 12.33
N PRO A 33 1.96 -4.57 13.40
CA PRO A 33 2.98 -3.55 13.63
C PRO A 33 3.97 -3.56 12.46
N GLN A 34 3.98 -2.48 11.69
CA GLN A 34 4.87 -2.32 10.55
C GLN A 34 6.03 -1.38 10.88
N ASP A 35 7.19 -1.62 10.28
CA ASP A 35 8.30 -0.69 10.36
C ASP A 35 7.95 0.64 9.67
N PRO A 36 8.47 1.79 10.14
CA PRO A 36 8.22 3.08 9.50
C PRO A 36 8.56 3.12 8.00
N SER A 37 9.57 2.34 7.57
CA SER A 37 9.95 2.21 6.16
C SER A 37 8.89 1.48 5.33
N VAL A 38 8.22 0.48 5.92
CA VAL A 38 7.12 -0.26 5.29
C VAL A 38 5.91 0.63 5.13
N ILE A 39 5.58 1.43 6.15
CA ILE A 39 4.49 2.42 6.08
C ILE A 39 4.74 3.45 4.98
N LEU A 40 5.97 3.95 4.86
CA LEU A 40 6.32 4.88 3.79
C LEU A 40 6.18 4.25 2.40
N GLN A 41 6.54 2.97 2.24
CA GLN A 41 6.35 2.25 0.98
C GLN A 41 4.86 2.00 0.69
N ALA A 42 4.09 1.57 1.68
CA ALA A 42 2.66 1.37 1.56
C ALA A 42 1.95 2.66 1.13
N ARG A 43 2.31 3.80 1.73
CA ARG A 43 1.78 5.12 1.34
C ARG A 43 2.07 5.43 -0.13
N LYS A 44 3.30 5.21 -0.60
CA LYS A 44 3.68 5.43 -2.01
C LYS A 44 2.85 4.56 -2.95
N ILE A 45 2.69 3.28 -2.63
CA ILE A 45 1.90 2.33 -3.42
C ILE A 45 0.44 2.76 -3.47
N LEU A 46 -0.13 3.13 -2.33
CA LEU A 46 -1.51 3.61 -2.22
C LEU A 46 -1.72 4.88 -3.03
N THR A 47 -0.83 5.88 -2.91
CA THR A 47 -0.91 7.11 -3.70
C THR A 47 -0.92 6.79 -5.18
N GLN A 48 0.04 6.03 -5.68
CA GLN A 48 0.11 5.71 -7.11
C GLN A 48 -1.13 4.96 -7.58
N HIS A 49 -1.63 3.99 -6.80
CA HIS A 49 -2.77 3.17 -7.20
C HIS A 49 -4.10 3.94 -7.16
N ILE A 50 -4.36 4.69 -6.08
CA ILE A 50 -5.62 5.42 -5.88
C ILE A 50 -5.78 6.53 -6.93
N TYR A 51 -4.73 7.29 -7.22
CA TYR A 51 -4.80 8.27 -8.31
C TYR A 51 -4.99 7.61 -9.68
N GLY A 52 -4.35 6.46 -9.93
CA GLY A 52 -4.61 5.69 -11.15
C GLY A 52 -6.05 5.17 -11.26
N MET A 53 -6.71 4.84 -10.15
CA MET A 53 -8.14 4.48 -10.14
C MET A 53 -9.03 5.70 -10.43
N ILE A 54 -8.67 6.88 -9.92
CA ILE A 54 -9.39 8.13 -10.20
C ILE A 54 -9.26 8.51 -11.67
N ASP A 55 -8.07 8.38 -12.26
CA ASP A 55 -7.84 8.56 -13.70
C ASP A 55 -8.69 7.60 -14.55
N GLN A 56 -9.02 6.42 -14.01
CA GLN A 56 -9.93 5.43 -14.62
C GLN A 56 -11.41 5.72 -14.37
N GLY A 57 -11.74 6.76 -13.60
CA GLY A 57 -13.10 7.21 -13.32
C GLY A 57 -13.69 6.71 -12.00
N GLU A 58 -12.92 6.06 -11.13
CA GLU A 58 -13.39 5.71 -9.79
C GLU A 58 -13.45 6.97 -8.90
N GLN A 59 -14.60 7.18 -8.25
CA GLN A 59 -14.83 8.36 -7.40
C GLN A 59 -15.31 7.98 -6.00
N ASP A 60 -15.65 6.72 -5.76
CA ASP A 60 -16.15 6.26 -4.47
C ASP A 60 -14.99 6.02 -3.48
N GLU A 61 -15.00 6.74 -2.37
CA GLU A 61 -13.95 6.64 -1.33
C GLU A 61 -13.75 5.20 -0.85
N GLN A 62 -14.84 4.45 -0.67
CA GLN A 62 -14.78 3.10 -0.15
C GLN A 62 -14.16 2.14 -1.17
N ARG A 63 -14.50 2.26 -2.45
CA ARG A 63 -13.88 1.50 -3.54
C ARG A 63 -12.41 1.84 -3.72
N LEU A 64 -12.04 3.11 -3.60
CA LEU A 64 -10.62 3.54 -3.60
C LEU A 64 -9.86 2.94 -2.41
N THR A 65 -10.46 2.95 -1.22
CA THR A 65 -9.87 2.37 -0.01
C THR A 65 -9.67 0.86 -0.14
N VAL A 66 -10.72 0.14 -0.55
CA VAL A 66 -10.68 -1.33 -0.72
C VAL A 66 -9.74 -1.73 -1.86
N GLY A 67 -9.73 -0.99 -2.97
CA GLY A 67 -8.81 -1.18 -4.08
C GLY A 67 -7.35 -0.98 -3.65
N GLY A 68 -7.08 0.08 -2.88
CA GLY A 68 -5.78 0.33 -2.26
C GLY A 68 -5.30 -0.82 -1.37
N LEU A 69 -6.17 -1.31 -0.47
CA LEU A 69 -5.85 -2.45 0.40
C LEU A 69 -5.60 -3.74 -0.39
N ALA A 70 -6.42 -4.01 -1.43
CA ALA A 70 -6.22 -5.15 -2.31
C ALA A 70 -4.86 -5.08 -3.02
N ARG A 71 -4.45 -3.87 -3.45
CA ARG A 71 -3.14 -3.65 -4.06
C ARG A 71 -2.00 -3.91 -3.08
N LEU A 72 -2.06 -3.39 -1.85
CA LEU A 72 -1.05 -3.67 -0.83
C LEU A 72 -0.90 -5.17 -0.58
N LYS A 73 -2.02 -5.88 -0.41
CA LYS A 73 -2.01 -7.33 -0.21
C LYS A 73 -1.40 -8.09 -1.39
N ALA A 74 -1.62 -7.63 -2.63
CA ALA A 74 -0.99 -8.21 -3.80
C ALA A 74 0.53 -7.98 -3.80
N VAL A 75 0.97 -6.76 -3.46
CA VAL A 75 2.41 -6.42 -3.42
C VAL A 75 3.15 -7.17 -2.30
N GLU A 76 2.50 -7.40 -1.16
CA GLU A 76 3.04 -8.25 -0.08
C GLU A 76 3.22 -9.70 -0.53
N ARG A 77 2.23 -10.25 -1.24
CA ARG A 77 2.33 -11.60 -1.83
C ARG A 77 3.47 -11.70 -2.84
N ASP A 78 3.72 -10.63 -3.59
CA ASP A 78 4.81 -10.57 -4.56
C ASP A 78 6.17 -10.24 -3.90
N HIS A 79 6.26 -10.23 -2.56
CA HIS A 79 7.47 -9.92 -1.77
C HIS A 79 8.11 -8.55 -2.09
N ALA A 80 7.35 -7.59 -2.61
CA ALA A 80 7.89 -6.28 -3.00
C ALA A 80 7.91 -5.28 -1.82
N ILE A 81 7.11 -5.50 -0.77
CA ILE A 81 7.23 -4.78 0.52
C ILE A 81 8.01 -5.67 1.49
N LYS A 82 9.34 -5.72 1.34
CA LYS A 82 10.20 -6.38 2.34
C LYS A 82 10.45 -5.41 3.49
N SER A 83 9.77 -5.62 4.62
CA SER A 83 10.31 -5.21 5.92
C SER A 83 11.73 -5.74 6.03
N ALA A 84 12.65 -4.95 6.58
CA ALA A 84 14.03 -5.35 6.83
C ALA A 84 14.14 -6.42 7.95
N ARG A 85 13.05 -7.11 8.32
CA ARG A 85 13.11 -8.35 9.08
C ARG A 85 13.69 -9.44 8.18
N GLY A 86 15.01 -9.53 8.19
CA GLY A 86 15.76 -10.57 7.51
C GLY A 86 15.20 -11.94 7.85
N GLU A 87 14.72 -12.64 6.84
CA GLU A 87 14.69 -14.09 6.88
C GLU A 87 16.14 -14.54 7.15
N PRO A 88 16.43 -15.33 8.20
CA PRO A 88 17.72 -15.96 8.30
C PRO A 88 17.84 -16.85 7.08
N LYS A 89 18.71 -16.44 6.15
CA LYS A 89 19.27 -17.28 5.10
C LYS A 89 19.64 -18.63 5.73
N ASN A 90 18.80 -19.64 5.50
CA ASN A 90 19.13 -21.01 5.82
C ASN A 90 20.31 -21.39 4.91
N ALA A 91 21.52 -21.12 5.41
CA ALA A 91 22.75 -21.63 4.86
C ALA A 91 22.78 -23.13 5.18
N GLY A 92 22.14 -23.91 4.32
CA GLY A 92 22.33 -25.34 4.30
C GLY A 92 23.80 -25.65 4.02
N LYS A 93 24.48 -26.27 4.98
CA LYS A 93 25.24 -27.52 4.76
C LYS A 93 25.72 -28.08 6.10
N SER A 94 25.01 -29.12 6.51
CA SER A 94 25.47 -30.17 7.40
C SER A 94 26.79 -30.74 6.90
N ASN A 95 27.86 -30.60 7.68
CA ASN A 95 28.99 -31.51 7.60
C ASN A 95 28.98 -32.39 8.84
N ALA A 96 28.80 -33.68 8.55
CA ALA A 96 28.90 -34.77 9.48
C ALA A 96 30.26 -34.77 10.20
N SER A 97 30.23 -35.07 11.49
CA SER A 97 31.40 -35.54 12.21
C SER A 97 30.92 -36.67 13.12
N SER A 98 31.02 -37.88 12.61
CA SER A 98 30.91 -39.10 13.42
C SER A 98 32.16 -39.23 14.30
N PRO A 99 32.03 -39.64 15.57
CA PRO A 99 33.17 -39.93 16.42
C PRO A 99 33.74 -41.32 16.07
N ALA A 100 35.05 -41.46 16.21
CA ALA A 100 35.76 -42.74 16.30
C ALA A 100 36.24 -42.95 17.74
#